data_AF-A0A1B3NG12-F1
#
_entry.id   AF-A0A1B3NG12-F1
#
_cell.length_a   1.000
_cell.length_b   1.000
_cell.length_c   1.000
_cell.angle_alpha   90.00
_cell.angle_beta   90.00
_cell.angle_gamma   90.00
#
_symmetry.space_group_name_H-M   'P 1'
#
loop_
_entity.id
_entity.type
_entity.pdbx_description
1 polymer ?
#
loop_
_entity_poly.entity_id
_entity_poly.type
_entity_poly.pdbx_seq_one_letter_code
_entity_poly.pdbx_strand_id
1 'polypeptide(L)'
;MRELFGLTAAVVVVIGLASPVMAYCLVPDQPRCASRYGKFEDEFEFSRCRREVETMRSETETAMQCLRDQFDETVQGFNKRARSTD
;
A
#
# COMPACT_ATOMS: atom_id res chain seq x y z
N MET A 1 17.84 16.96 58.79
CA MET A 1 16.43 17.10 58.40
C MET A 1 16.39 17.81 57.06
N ARG A 2 15.78 17.16 56.05
CA ARG A 2 15.15 17.75 54.86
C ARG A 2 16.07 18.57 53.95
N GLU A 3 16.36 18.18 52.70
CA GLU A 3 15.41 17.81 51.65
C GLU A 3 16.08 16.82 50.68
N LEU A 4 15.88 15.52 50.93
CA LEU A 4 16.02 14.44 49.94
C LEU A 4 14.68 14.33 49.23
N PHE A 5 14.41 15.12 48.20
CA PHE A 5 13.25 14.89 47.33
C PHE A 5 13.55 15.27 45.88
N GLY A 6 13.66 14.23 45.06
CA GLY A 6 12.87 14.24 43.83
C GLY A 6 13.56 14.57 42.52
N LEU A 7 14.87 14.34 42.38
CA LEU A 7 15.50 14.14 41.06
C LEU A 7 15.17 12.74 40.50
N THR A 8 13.93 12.29 40.62
CA THR A 8 13.46 11.18 39.79
C THR A 8 13.17 11.78 38.43
N ALA A 9 14.20 11.74 37.59
CA ALA A 9 14.15 12.03 36.17
C ALA A 9 12.92 11.34 35.56
N ALA A 10 11.84 12.11 35.37
CA ALA A 10 10.73 11.71 34.55
C ALA A 10 11.19 11.79 33.09
N VAL A 11 12.07 10.87 32.70
CA VAL A 11 12.35 10.60 31.28
C VAL A 11 11.13 9.86 30.77
N VAL A 12 10.11 10.62 30.38
CA VAL A 12 8.99 10.08 29.60
C VAL A 12 9.55 9.77 28.22
N VAL A 13 10.04 8.54 28.04
CA VAL A 13 10.41 8.02 26.73
C VAL A 13 9.12 7.85 25.94
N VAL A 14 8.76 8.86 25.15
CA VAL A 14 7.71 8.77 24.14
C VAL A 14 8.26 7.87 23.02
N ILE A 15 8.08 6.56 23.15
CA ILE A 15 8.32 5.63 22.06
C ILE A 15 7.21 5.89 21.04
N GLY A 16 7.48 6.81 20.11
CA GLY A 16 6.65 7.02 18.94
C GLY A 16 6.61 5.72 18.14
N LEU A 17 5.51 4.98 18.23
CA LEU A 17 5.22 3.84 17.39
C LEU A 17 5.03 4.36 15.96
N ALA A 18 6.13 4.54 15.23
CA ALA A 18 6.08 4.63 13.78
C ALA A 18 5.67 3.24 13.28
N SER A 19 4.37 3.00 13.17
CA SER A 19 3.86 1.81 12.50
C SER A 19 4.45 1.80 11.10
N PRO A 20 5.18 0.74 10.67
CA PRO A 20 5.49 0.59 9.28
C PRO A 20 4.15 0.44 8.57
N VAL A 21 3.71 1.48 7.87
CA VAL A 21 2.62 1.34 6.91
C VAL A 21 3.18 0.43 5.82
N MET A 22 2.90 -0.86 5.97
CA MET A 22 3.18 -1.86 4.95
C MET A 22 2.33 -1.46 3.74
N ALA A 23 2.94 -0.77 2.77
CA ALA A 23 2.30 -0.49 1.50
C ALA A 23 2.29 -1.79 0.69
N TYR A 24 1.16 -2.48 0.69
CA TYR A 24 0.95 -3.65 -0.16
C TYR A 24 0.37 -3.19 -1.50
N CYS A 25 0.89 -3.74 -2.59
CA CYS A 25 0.35 -3.47 -3.91
C CYS A 25 -0.98 -4.22 -4.05
N LEU A 26 -2.09 -3.48 -3.98
CA LEU A 26 -3.43 -4.03 -4.13
C LEU A 26 -3.79 -4.14 -5.61
N VAL A 27 -4.11 -5.36 -6.05
CA VAL A 27 -4.75 -5.56 -7.34
C VAL A 27 -6.25 -5.26 -7.16
N PRO A 28 -6.84 -4.39 -8.00
CA PRO A 28 -8.25 -4.07 -7.88
C PRO A 28 -9.14 -5.26 -8.23
N ASP A 29 -10.32 -5.31 -7.61
CA ASP A 29 -11.32 -6.32 -7.91
C ASP A 29 -11.97 -6.11 -9.29
N GLN A 30 -12.49 -7.20 -9.84
CA GLN A 30 -13.21 -7.18 -11.12
C GLN A 30 -14.48 -6.30 -11.00
N PRO A 31 -14.82 -5.49 -12.02
CA PRO A 31 -16.05 -4.70 -11.99
C PRO A 31 -17.26 -5.63 -12.00
N ARG A 32 -18.36 -5.19 -11.39
CA ARG A 32 -19.54 -6.06 -11.20
C ARG A 32 -20.20 -6.47 -12.51
N CYS A 33 -19.97 -5.70 -13.56
CA CYS A 33 -20.45 -6.01 -14.90
C CYS A 33 -19.62 -7.07 -15.64
N ALA A 34 -18.37 -7.34 -15.25
CA ALA A 34 -17.55 -8.34 -15.92
C ALA A 34 -18.04 -9.79 -15.68
N SER A 35 -18.74 -10.02 -14.58
CA SER A 35 -19.35 -11.31 -14.25
C SER A 35 -20.77 -11.47 -14.79
N ARG A 36 -21.35 -10.42 -15.38
CA ARG A 36 -22.69 -10.46 -15.97
C ARG A 36 -22.59 -10.97 -17.41
N TYR A 37 -23.31 -12.04 -17.72
CA TYR A 37 -23.53 -12.48 -19.09
C TYR A 37 -24.81 -11.84 -19.63
N GLY A 38 -24.70 -10.88 -20.54
CA GLY A 38 -25.85 -10.23 -21.15
C GLY A 38 -25.56 -8.83 -21.68
N LYS A 39 -26.54 -8.28 -22.41
CA LYS A 39 -26.54 -6.85 -22.75
C LYS A 39 -26.96 -6.04 -21.51
N PHE A 40 -26.49 -4.80 -21.44
CA PHE A 40 -26.99 -3.85 -20.45
C PHE A 40 -28.48 -3.60 -20.66
N GLU A 41 -29.23 -3.49 -19.56
CA GLU A 41 -30.68 -3.26 -19.61
C GLU A 41 -31.00 -1.80 -19.95
N ASP A 42 -30.12 -0.89 -19.54
CA ASP A 42 -30.26 0.55 -19.79
C ASP A 42 -28.91 1.28 -19.85
N GLU A 43 -28.96 2.57 -20.18
CA GLU A 43 -27.78 3.44 -20.25
C GLU A 43 -27.10 3.66 -18.88
N PHE A 44 -27.86 3.60 -17.79
CA PHE A 44 -27.34 3.79 -16.45
C PHE A 44 -26.43 2.63 -16.05
N GLU A 45 -26.85 1.39 -16.33
CA GLU A 45 -26.03 0.19 -16.12
C GLU A 45 -24.74 0.22 -16.94
N PHE A 46 -24.85 0.59 -18.23
CA PHE A 46 -23.68 0.73 -19.09
C PHE A 46 -22.73 1.82 -18.55
N SER A 47 -23.25 3.00 -18.23
CA SER A 47 -22.45 4.13 -17.75
C SER A 47 -21.82 3.87 -16.39
N ARG A 48 -22.50 3.11 -15.53
CA ARG A 48 -21.94 2.64 -14.26
C ARG A 48 -20.82 1.64 -14.49
N CYS A 49 -21.05 0.62 -15.31
CA CYS A 49 -20.04 -0.38 -15.65
C CYS A 49 -18.80 0.27 -16.27
N ARG A 50 -18.99 1.21 -17.21
CA ARG A 50 -17.89 1.95 -17.84
C ARG A 50 -17.03 2.66 -16.80
N ARG A 51 -17.65 3.34 -15.83
CA ARG A 51 -16.92 3.99 -14.73
C ARG A 51 -16.18 2.97 -13.86
N GLU A 52 -16.80 1.84 -13.51
CA GLU A 52 -16.13 0.78 -12.74
C GLU A 52 -14.90 0.22 -13.49
N VAL A 53 -15.00 0.02 -14.81
CA VAL A 53 -13.87 -0.42 -15.66
C VAL A 53 -12.77 0.63 -15.73
N GLU A 54 -13.11 1.91 -15.89
CA GLU A 54 -12.14 3.01 -15.92
C GLU A 54 -11.40 3.13 -14.57
N THR A 55 -12.12 3.00 -13.46
CA THR A 55 -11.51 2.95 -12.12
C THR A 55 -10.58 1.75 -11.98
N MET A 56 -11.04 0.53 -12.30
CA MET A 56 -10.22 -0.67 -12.25
C MET A 56 -8.94 -0.52 -13.08
N ARG A 57 -9.03 0.11 -14.26
CA ARG A 57 -7.85 0.38 -15.10
C ARG A 57 -6.83 1.26 -14.37
N SER A 58 -7.27 2.40 -13.83
CA SER A 58 -6.38 3.33 -13.12
C SER A 58 -5.74 2.68 -11.89
N GLU A 59 -6.51 1.87 -11.16
CA GLU A 59 -6.02 1.13 -10.00
C GLU A 59 -5.02 0.04 -10.41
N THR A 60 -5.26 -0.64 -11.53
CA THR A 60 -4.33 -1.65 -12.07
C THR A 60 -3.01 -1.01 -12.50
N GLU A 61 -3.05 0.15 -13.15
CA GLU A 61 -1.83 0.89 -13.54
C GLU A 61 -1.00 1.26 -12.31
N THR A 62 -1.67 1.70 -11.25
CA THR A 62 -1.03 2.02 -9.95
C THR A 62 -0.44 0.77 -9.28
N ALA A 63 -1.18 -0.34 -9.26
CA ALA A 63 -0.73 -1.61 -8.72
C ALA A 63 0.51 -2.14 -9.45
N MET A 64 0.53 -2.02 -10.78
CA MET A 64 1.66 -2.44 -11.61
C MET A 64 2.91 -1.59 -11.35
N GLN A 65 2.77 -0.29 -11.13
CA GLN A 65 3.89 0.57 -10.74
C GLN A 65 4.45 0.15 -9.38
N CYS A 66 3.58 -0.03 -8.38
CA CYS A 66 3.98 -0.51 -7.05
C CYS A 66 4.76 -1.84 -7.12
N LEU A 67 4.27 -2.81 -7.91
CA LEU A 67 4.95 -4.10 -8.06
C LEU A 67 6.32 -3.98 -8.72
N ARG A 68 6.48 -3.07 -9.69
CA ARG A 68 7.77 -2.80 -10.33
C ARG A 68 8.77 -2.20 -9.34
N ASP A 69 8.32 -1.26 -8.52
CA ASP A 69 9.17 -0.62 -7.51
C ASP A 69 9.64 -1.64 -6.46
N GLN A 70 8.73 -2.50 -5.97
CA GLN A 70 9.09 -3.58 -5.04
C GLN A 70 10.09 -4.58 -5.66
N PHE A 71 9.90 -4.91 -6.94
CA PHE A 71 10.80 -5.80 -7.64
C PHE A 71 12.19 -5.17 -7.79
N ASP A 72 12.27 -3.91 -8.22
CA ASP A 72 13.53 -3.18 -8.37
C ASP A 72 14.26 -3.04 -7.03
N GLU A 73 13.55 -2.67 -5.96
CA GLU A 73 14.12 -2.61 -4.60
C GLU A 73 14.69 -3.97 -4.17
N THR A 74 13.97 -5.05 -4.44
CA THR A 74 14.41 -6.41 -4.11
C THR A 74 15.68 -6.80 -4.87
N VAL A 75 15.73 -6.53 -6.18
CA VAL A 75 16.89 -6.81 -7.04
C VAL A 75 18.08 -5.95 -6.64
N GLN A 76 17.88 -4.66 -6.41
CA GLN A 76 18.94 -3.76 -5.93
C GLN A 76 19.47 -4.21 -4.57
N GLY A 77 18.61 -4.60 -3.64
CA GLY A 77 18.99 -5.12 -2.33
C GLY A 77 19.81 -6.40 -2.44
N PHE A 78 19.42 -7.31 -3.33
CA PHE A 78 20.19 -8.52 -3.63
C PHE A 78 21.58 -8.18 -4.19
N ASN A 79 21.65 -7.30 -5.19
CA ASN A 79 22.91 -6.89 -5.83
C ASN A 79 23.86 -6.19 -4.85
N LYS A 80 23.34 -5.33 -3.96
CA LYS A 80 24.14 -4.69 -2.91
C LYS A 80 24.76 -5.70 -1.96
N ARG A 81 23.98 -6.71 -1.54
CA ARG A 81 24.48 -7.79 -0.67
C ARG A 81 25.53 -8.66 -1.37
N ALA A 82 25.29 -9.03 -2.63
CA ALA A 82 26.24 -9.81 -3.43
C ALA A 82 27.60 -9.09 -3.55
N ARG A 83 27.60 -7.79 -3.88
CA ARG A 83 28.83 -6.97 -3.99
C ARG A 83 29.56 -6.72 -2.68
N SER A 84 28.91 -6.91 -1.53
CA SER A 84 29.54 -6.75 -0.22
C SER A 84 30.28 -8.00 0.26
N THR A 85 30.22 -9.10 -0.50
CA THR A 85 30.85 -10.39 -0.17
C THR A 85 32.14 -10.63 -0.96
N ASP A 86 32.46 -9.75 -1.91
CA ASP A 86 33.77 -9.64 -2.60
C ASP A 86 34.64 -8.59 -1.90
#